data_AF-A0A4Q1AAF9-F1
#
_entry.id   AF-A0A4Q1AAF9-F1
#
_cell.length_a   1.000
_cell.length_b   1.000
_cell.length_c   1.000
_cell.angle_alpha   90.00
_cell.angle_beta   90.00
_cell.angle_gamma   90.00
#
_symmetry.space_group_name_H-M   'P 1'
#
loop_
_entity.id
_entity.type
_entity.pdbx_description
1 polymer ?
#
loop_
_entity_poly.entity_id
_entity_poly.type
_entity_poly.pdbx_seq_one_letter_code
_entity_poly.pdbx_strand_id
1 'polypeptide(L)'
;MSDLIEGYLGKTTEGKKSRLPAKLDFIQSFTGGFLALFMWAHMLLVASILVSNDFMYQVTKLLEGSFIFEGGNPLLVSIVALIIFIIFIVHAALGMRKLPGNFKQYQVIKAHSKSMGHDDTKLWFTQAFTGFAMFFLGSVHLYVIMTHPDQIGPYESSARVWDEYMWPLYILLLLAVEFHGTIGLYRLCVKWGWFDGENPKATRKALKKVKWALTVFFLVLGFASLAAYMKIGYENSKNNIPRDSFQPSAKIMNYEMKTKSVGGIA
;
A
#
# COMPACT_ATOMS: atom_id res chain seq x y z
N MET A 1 11.16 -26.54 25.85
CA MET A 1 12.35 -27.44 25.79
C MET A 1 12.89 -27.58 24.37
N SER A 2 12.05 -27.63 23.32
CA SER A 2 12.47 -27.61 21.91
C SER A 2 13.36 -26.42 21.54
N ASP A 3 13.00 -25.24 22.01
CA ASP A 3 13.67 -23.98 21.62
C ASP A 3 15.07 -23.87 22.22
N LEU A 4 15.29 -24.49 23.39
CA LEU A 4 16.61 -24.59 24.01
C LEU A 4 17.52 -25.51 23.18
N ILE A 5 17.01 -26.67 22.76
CA ILE A 5 17.78 -27.63 21.95
C ILE A 5 18.19 -26.99 20.61
N GLU A 6 17.26 -26.32 19.92
CA GLU A 6 17.55 -25.62 18.68
C GLU A 6 18.53 -24.46 18.88
N GLY A 7 18.38 -23.69 19.97
CA GLY A 7 19.26 -22.57 20.29
C GLY A 7 20.72 -22.96 20.56
N TYR A 8 20.95 -24.05 21.30
CA TYR A 8 22.32 -24.51 21.62
C TYR A 8 22.97 -25.36 20.53
N LEU A 9 22.19 -26.22 19.86
CA LEU A 9 22.73 -27.22 18.92
C LEU A 9 22.52 -26.85 17.44
N GLY A 10 21.72 -25.82 17.14
CA GLY A 10 21.38 -25.42 15.77
C GLY A 10 20.54 -26.45 15.00
N LYS A 11 19.95 -27.43 15.71
CA LYS A 11 19.13 -28.52 15.16
C LYS A 11 17.87 -28.70 15.98
N THR A 12 16.79 -29.12 15.32
CA THR A 12 15.53 -29.47 15.99
C THR A 12 15.70 -30.74 16.83
N THR A 13 14.70 -31.06 17.66
CA THR A 13 14.64 -32.30 18.44
C THR A 13 14.75 -33.57 17.59
N GLU A 14 14.42 -33.50 16.30
CA GLU A 14 14.56 -34.58 15.32
C GLU A 14 15.95 -34.64 14.66
N GLY A 15 16.91 -33.80 15.07
CA GLY A 15 18.24 -33.72 14.45
C GLY A 15 18.25 -33.04 13.08
N LYS A 16 17.16 -32.37 12.67
CA LYS A 16 17.02 -31.68 11.39
C LYS A 16 17.30 -30.18 11.51
N LYS A 17 17.48 -29.50 10.38
CA LYS A 17 17.50 -28.02 10.34
C LYS A 17 16.09 -27.46 10.52
N SER A 18 15.99 -26.34 11.23
CA SER A 18 14.74 -25.59 11.38
C SER A 18 14.16 -25.17 10.04
N ARG A 19 12.84 -25.23 9.93
CA ARG A 19 12.09 -24.72 8.76
C ARG A 19 11.72 -23.25 8.90
N LEU A 20 12.01 -22.63 10.06
CA LEU A 20 11.68 -21.23 10.32
C LEU A 20 12.27 -20.27 9.26
N PRO A 21 13.53 -20.39 8.80
CA PRO A 21 14.05 -19.50 7.76
C PRO A 21 13.24 -19.52 6.46
N ALA A 22 12.78 -20.70 6.03
CA ALA A 22 11.95 -20.85 4.84
C ALA A 22 10.56 -20.23 5.04
N LYS A 23 9.93 -20.46 6.19
CA LYS A 23 8.63 -19.83 6.54
C LYS A 23 8.75 -18.31 6.53
N LEU A 24 9.81 -17.76 7.10
CA LEU A 24 10.01 -16.31 7.16
C LEU A 24 10.33 -15.68 5.80
N ASP A 25 10.99 -16.40 4.88
CA ASP A 25 11.19 -15.91 3.50
C ASP A 25 9.87 -15.90 2.69
N PHE A 26 9.04 -16.92 2.91
CA PHE A 26 7.70 -16.98 2.33
C PHE A 26 6.81 -15.84 2.84
N ILE A 27 6.71 -15.63 4.17
CA ILE A 27 5.88 -14.56 4.76
C ILE A 27 6.35 -13.18 4.28
N GLN A 28 7.66 -12.94 4.21
CA GLN A 28 8.20 -11.68 3.69
C GLN A 28 7.75 -11.41 2.25
N SER A 29 7.73 -12.46 1.43
CA SER A 29 7.33 -12.41 0.02
C SER A 29 5.84 -12.19 -0.14
N PHE A 30 5.04 -12.95 0.62
CA PHE A 30 3.59 -12.88 0.60
C PHE A 30 3.09 -11.51 1.04
N THR A 31 3.56 -11.04 2.20
CA THR A 31 3.19 -9.71 2.72
C THR A 31 3.61 -8.59 1.77
N GLY A 32 4.80 -8.69 1.15
CA GLY A 32 5.25 -7.71 0.16
C GLY A 32 4.42 -7.70 -1.13
N GLY A 33 4.06 -8.89 -1.64
CA GLY A 33 3.18 -9.03 -2.79
C GLY A 33 1.77 -8.50 -2.51
N PHE A 34 1.21 -8.86 -1.35
CA PHE A 34 -0.10 -8.37 -0.90
C PHE A 34 -0.12 -6.83 -0.80
N LEU A 35 0.87 -6.23 -0.14
CA LEU A 35 0.94 -4.77 -0.01
C LEU A 35 1.10 -4.08 -1.36
N ALA A 36 1.90 -4.63 -2.28
CA ALA A 36 2.05 -4.06 -3.62
C ALA A 36 0.73 -4.06 -4.42
N LEU A 37 -0.04 -5.16 -4.35
CA LEU A 37 -1.35 -5.26 -5.00
C LEU A 37 -2.39 -4.37 -4.33
N PHE A 38 -2.37 -4.30 -2.99
CA PHE A 38 -3.18 -3.35 -2.23
C PHE A 38 -2.88 -1.91 -2.68
N MET A 39 -1.62 -1.54 -2.86
CA MET A 39 -1.25 -0.20 -3.32
C MET A 39 -1.80 0.11 -4.71
N TRP A 40 -1.83 -0.85 -5.65
CA TRP A 40 -2.47 -0.60 -6.96
C TRP A 40 -3.97 -0.35 -6.83
N ALA A 41 -4.68 -1.17 -6.05
CA ALA A 41 -6.09 -0.94 -5.78
C ALA A 41 -6.31 0.42 -5.10
N HIS A 42 -5.50 0.74 -4.08
CA HIS A 42 -5.51 2.01 -3.37
C HIS A 42 -5.32 3.21 -4.32
N MET A 43 -4.31 3.17 -5.20
CA MET A 43 -4.05 4.27 -6.13
C MET A 43 -5.22 4.49 -7.09
N LEU A 44 -5.89 3.44 -7.54
CA LEU A 44 -7.08 3.56 -8.39
C LEU A 44 -8.29 4.10 -7.63
N LEU A 45 -8.50 3.65 -6.39
CA LEU A 45 -9.61 4.10 -5.55
C LEU A 45 -9.46 5.57 -5.16
N VAL A 46 -8.26 6.00 -4.77
CA VAL A 46 -7.97 7.40 -4.41
C VAL A 46 -7.97 8.31 -5.65
N ALA A 47 -7.62 7.79 -6.82
CA ALA A 47 -7.70 8.54 -8.08
C ALA A 47 -9.13 8.77 -8.60
N SER A 48 -10.15 8.19 -7.96
CA SER A 48 -11.57 8.46 -8.29
C SER A 48 -11.93 9.95 -8.25
N ILE A 49 -11.19 10.75 -7.47
CA ILE A 49 -11.34 12.21 -7.42
C ILE A 49 -11.13 12.90 -8.78
N LEU A 50 -10.34 12.29 -9.67
CA LEU A 50 -10.10 12.81 -11.01
C LEU A 50 -11.32 12.70 -11.92
N VAL A 51 -12.27 11.83 -11.59
CA VAL A 51 -13.54 11.69 -12.33
C VAL A 51 -14.52 12.76 -11.86
N SER A 52 -14.84 12.77 -10.56
CA SER A 52 -15.64 13.82 -9.92
C SER A 52 -15.62 13.66 -8.39
N ASN A 53 -16.04 14.71 -7.67
CA ASN A 53 -16.24 14.64 -6.23
C ASN A 53 -17.34 13.61 -5.86
N ASP A 54 -18.42 13.54 -6.64
CA ASP A 54 -19.49 12.57 -6.43
C ASP A 54 -18.99 11.12 -6.57
N PHE A 55 -18.11 10.85 -7.54
CA PHE A 55 -17.58 9.51 -7.75
C PHE A 55 -16.65 9.09 -6.60
N MET A 56 -15.77 9.97 -6.13
CA MET A 56 -14.94 9.71 -4.95
C MET A 56 -15.78 9.47 -3.69
N TYR A 57 -16.84 10.26 -3.51
CA TYR A 57 -17.78 10.07 -2.41
C TYR A 57 -18.48 8.71 -2.48
N GLN A 58 -18.96 8.29 -3.65
CA GLN A 58 -19.57 6.97 -3.85
C GLN A 58 -18.59 5.83 -3.55
N VAL A 59 -17.34 5.94 -4.02
CA VAL A 59 -16.29 4.95 -3.70
C VAL A 59 -16.05 4.87 -2.20
N THR A 60 -16.00 6.01 -1.51
CA THR A 60 -15.87 6.07 -0.05
C THR A 60 -17.03 5.35 0.63
N LYS A 61 -18.28 5.67 0.29
CA LYS A 61 -19.46 5.04 0.89
C LYS A 61 -19.55 3.55 0.61
N LEU A 62 -19.12 3.11 -0.58
CA LEU A 62 -19.00 1.69 -0.89
C LEU A 62 -18.02 0.98 0.04
N LEU A 63 -16.86 1.58 0.32
CA LEU A 63 -15.86 1.02 1.26
C LEU A 63 -16.34 1.03 2.72
N GLU A 64 -17.21 1.98 3.07
CA GLU A 64 -17.94 2.01 4.34
C GLU A 64 -19.13 1.03 4.39
N GLY A 65 -19.33 0.21 3.34
CA GLY A 65 -20.36 -0.82 3.34
C GLY A 65 -21.78 -0.26 3.20
N SER A 66 -21.95 0.84 2.44
CA SER A 66 -23.27 1.48 2.24
C SER A 66 -24.34 0.58 1.60
N PHE A 67 -23.95 -0.57 1.05
CA PHE A 67 -24.85 -1.62 0.54
C PHE A 67 -25.42 -2.53 1.63
N ILE A 68 -24.90 -2.43 2.86
CA ILE A 68 -25.35 -3.17 4.06
C ILE A 68 -25.88 -2.20 5.12
N PHE A 69 -25.16 -1.09 5.34
CA PHE A 69 -25.46 -0.10 6.37
C PHE A 69 -25.95 1.20 5.73
N GLU A 70 -27.11 1.71 6.13
CA GLU A 70 -27.60 3.00 5.67
C GLU A 70 -26.58 4.11 5.99
N GLY A 71 -26.19 4.89 4.98
CA GLY A 71 -25.18 5.96 5.11
C GLY A 71 -23.71 5.51 5.21
N GLY A 72 -23.45 4.21 5.29
CA GLY A 72 -22.11 3.63 5.50
C GLY A 72 -21.63 3.67 6.96
N ASN A 73 -20.73 2.77 7.32
CA ASN A 73 -20.06 2.72 8.62
C ASN A 73 -18.54 2.91 8.48
N PRO A 74 -18.00 4.09 8.84
CA PRO A 74 -16.57 4.38 8.80
C PRO A 74 -15.69 3.40 9.59
N LEU A 75 -16.24 2.73 10.61
CA LEU A 75 -15.50 1.73 11.40
C LEU A 75 -14.94 0.59 10.53
N LEU A 76 -15.60 0.24 9.42
CA LEU A 76 -15.09 -0.75 8.47
C LEU A 76 -13.74 -0.32 7.89
N VAL A 77 -13.58 0.96 7.57
CA VAL A 77 -12.32 1.52 7.07
C VAL A 77 -11.24 1.45 8.15
N SER A 78 -11.56 1.75 9.41
CA SER A 78 -10.61 1.60 10.53
C SER A 78 -10.13 0.15 10.70
N ILE A 79 -11.04 -0.83 10.61
CA ILE A 79 -10.69 -2.25 10.73
C ILE A 79 -9.76 -2.67 9.58
N VAL A 80 -10.09 -2.29 8.35
CA VAL A 80 -9.23 -2.57 7.19
C VAL A 80 -7.87 -1.89 7.35
N ALA A 81 -7.82 -0.62 7.74
CA ALA A 81 -6.58 0.10 7.97
C ALA A 81 -5.72 -0.56 9.06
N LEU A 82 -6.31 -1.05 10.15
CA LEU A 82 -5.61 -1.81 11.19
C LEU A 82 -5.00 -3.11 10.64
N ILE A 83 -5.74 -3.87 9.84
CA ILE A 83 -5.25 -5.11 9.20
C ILE A 83 -4.07 -4.79 8.27
N ILE A 84 -4.21 -3.79 7.42
CA ILE A 84 -3.13 -3.33 6.53
C ILE A 84 -1.92 -2.89 7.35
N PHE A 85 -2.13 -2.19 8.47
CA PHE A 85 -1.05 -1.73 9.32
C PHE A 85 -0.28 -2.87 9.99
N ILE A 86 -0.98 -3.91 10.46
CA ILE A 86 -0.34 -5.13 10.97
C ILE A 86 0.51 -5.80 9.88
N ILE A 87 -0.05 -5.96 8.66
CA ILE A 87 0.68 -6.54 7.53
C ILE A 87 1.90 -5.69 7.16
N PHE A 88 1.76 -4.37 7.16
CA PHE A 88 2.84 -3.41 6.94
C PHE A 88 3.97 -3.59 7.96
N ILE A 89 3.64 -3.69 9.26
CA ILE A 89 4.63 -3.92 10.33
C ILE A 89 5.32 -5.27 10.15
N VAL A 90 4.57 -6.34 9.88
CA VAL A 90 5.14 -7.68 9.65
C VAL A 90 6.08 -7.67 8.44
N HIS A 91 5.66 -7.05 7.34
CA HIS A 91 6.47 -6.91 6.13
C HIS A 91 7.78 -6.15 6.43
N ALA A 92 7.66 -5.01 7.13
CA ALA A 92 8.78 -4.17 7.48
C ALA A 92 9.77 -4.89 8.42
N ALA A 93 9.27 -5.57 9.45
CA ALA A 93 10.08 -6.37 10.37
C ALA A 93 10.90 -7.46 9.64
N LEU A 94 10.27 -8.17 8.71
CA LEU A 94 10.95 -9.20 7.93
C LEU A 94 11.94 -8.59 6.92
N GLY A 95 11.58 -7.47 6.29
CA GLY A 95 12.40 -6.74 5.35
C GLY A 95 13.66 -6.14 5.99
N MET A 96 13.58 -5.65 7.22
CA MET A 96 14.72 -5.09 7.97
C MET A 96 15.88 -6.07 8.10
N ARG A 97 15.61 -7.38 8.18
CA ARG A 97 16.64 -8.43 8.25
C ARG A 97 17.55 -8.48 7.02
N LYS A 98 17.17 -7.82 5.92
CA LYS A 98 17.95 -7.73 4.68
C LYS A 98 18.80 -6.47 4.61
N LEU A 99 18.62 -5.51 5.52
CA LEU A 99 19.40 -4.27 5.54
C LEU A 99 20.80 -4.52 6.12
N PRO A 100 21.81 -3.69 5.76
CA PRO A 100 23.13 -3.76 6.39
C PRO A 100 23.01 -3.52 7.90
N GLY A 101 23.43 -4.48 8.71
CA GLY A 101 23.32 -4.43 10.17
C GLY A 101 24.47 -3.71 10.87
N ASN A 102 25.52 -3.33 10.15
CA ASN A 102 26.63 -2.54 10.69
C ASN A 102 27.30 -1.67 9.62
N PHE A 103 28.15 -0.75 10.10
CA PHE A 103 28.85 0.21 9.24
C PHE A 103 29.74 -0.46 8.18
N LYS A 104 30.45 -1.54 8.53
CA LYS A 104 31.31 -2.26 7.59
C LYS A 104 30.51 -2.88 6.45
N GLN A 105 29.38 -3.52 6.75
CA GLN A 105 28.47 -4.07 5.75
C GLN A 105 27.94 -2.97 4.82
N TYR A 106 27.53 -1.83 5.38
CA TYR A 106 27.07 -0.68 4.58
C TYR A 106 28.17 -0.14 3.65
N GLN A 107 29.40 0.03 4.14
CA GLN A 107 30.52 0.47 3.31
C GLN A 107 30.79 -0.49 2.15
N VAL A 108 30.86 -1.79 2.44
CA VAL A 108 31.17 -2.83 1.43
C VAL A 108 30.08 -2.88 0.37
N ILE A 109 28.81 -2.98 0.77
CA ILE A 109 27.71 -3.11 -0.19
C ILE A 109 27.56 -1.84 -1.04
N LYS A 110 27.76 -0.65 -0.45
CA LYS A 110 27.73 0.63 -1.17
C LYS A 110 28.86 0.73 -2.20
N ALA A 111 30.09 0.39 -1.81
CA ALA A 111 31.23 0.41 -2.72
C ALA A 111 31.05 -0.59 -3.87
N HIS A 112 30.57 -1.81 -3.55
CA HIS A 112 30.29 -2.86 -4.53
C HIS A 112 29.23 -2.44 -5.54
N SER A 113 28.11 -1.85 -5.07
CA SER A 113 27.03 -1.35 -5.92
C SER A 113 27.50 -0.27 -6.89
N LYS A 114 28.35 0.65 -6.42
CA LYS A 114 28.93 1.72 -7.25
C LYS A 114 29.89 1.15 -8.30
N SER A 115 30.74 0.19 -7.92
CA SER A 115 31.73 -0.41 -8.81
C SER A 115 31.11 -1.30 -9.90
N MET A 116 30.08 -2.08 -9.55
CA MET A 116 29.49 -3.07 -10.46
C MET A 116 28.74 -2.44 -11.65
N GLY A 117 28.21 -1.23 -11.50
CA GLY A 117 27.40 -0.59 -12.54
C GLY A 117 26.06 -1.29 -12.86
N HIS A 118 25.67 -2.33 -12.12
CA HIS A 118 24.53 -3.19 -12.42
C HIS A 118 23.18 -2.63 -11.91
N ASP A 119 22.19 -2.58 -12.80
CA ASP A 119 20.89 -1.98 -12.54
C ASP A 119 20.11 -2.61 -11.40
N ASP A 120 19.99 -3.95 -11.36
CA ASP A 120 19.12 -4.58 -10.36
C ASP A 120 19.71 -4.47 -8.95
N THR A 121 21.03 -4.36 -8.85
CA THR A 121 21.73 -4.03 -7.60
C THR A 121 21.36 -2.61 -7.16
N LYS A 122 21.40 -1.62 -8.07
CA LYS A 122 20.97 -0.24 -7.76
C LYS A 122 19.50 -0.19 -7.35
N LEU A 123 18.62 -0.90 -8.05
CA LEU A 123 17.20 -1.00 -7.70
C LEU A 123 16.99 -1.57 -6.29
N TRP A 124 17.86 -2.49 -5.84
CA TRP A 124 17.81 -3.01 -4.46
C TRP A 124 18.10 -1.91 -3.42
N PHE A 125 19.08 -1.04 -3.69
CA PHE A 125 19.32 0.12 -2.83
C PHE A 125 18.13 1.08 -2.81
N THR A 126 17.48 1.32 -3.95
CA THR A 126 16.25 2.13 -4.00
C THR A 126 15.17 1.52 -3.11
N GLN A 127 14.97 0.19 -3.16
CA GLN A 127 14.01 -0.47 -2.26
C GLN A 127 14.40 -0.35 -0.78
N ALA A 128 15.68 -0.55 -0.45
CA ALA A 128 16.15 -0.43 0.93
C ALA A 128 15.90 0.97 1.49
N PHE A 129 16.25 2.02 0.72
CA PHE A 129 16.04 3.41 1.11
C PHE A 129 14.55 3.77 1.24
N THR A 130 13.75 3.43 0.23
CA THR A 130 12.30 3.73 0.24
C THR A 130 11.57 2.94 1.33
N GLY A 131 11.95 1.68 1.57
CA GLY A 131 11.41 0.88 2.67
C GLY A 131 11.73 1.49 4.03
N PHE A 132 12.97 1.98 4.21
CA PHE A 132 13.35 2.71 5.41
C PHE A 132 12.55 4.01 5.58
N ALA A 133 12.39 4.82 4.53
CA ALA A 133 11.61 6.05 4.58
C ALA A 133 10.13 5.80 4.95
N MET A 134 9.54 4.71 4.45
CA MET A 134 8.14 4.37 4.71
C MET A 134 7.85 4.00 6.17
N PHE A 135 8.85 3.62 6.99
CA PHE A 135 8.63 3.45 8.43
C PHE A 135 8.03 4.70 9.08
N PHE A 136 8.44 5.87 8.60
CA PHE A 136 7.96 7.15 9.11
C PHE A 136 6.73 7.61 8.33
N LEU A 137 6.85 7.65 6.99
CA LEU A 137 5.81 8.20 6.12
C LEU A 137 4.53 7.35 6.11
N GLY A 138 4.68 6.04 5.95
CA GLY A 138 3.57 5.09 5.87
C GLY A 138 2.84 4.95 7.21
N SER A 139 3.58 4.94 8.33
CA SER A 139 3.00 4.83 9.67
C SER A 139 2.10 6.02 10.00
N VAL A 140 2.53 7.25 9.69
CA VAL A 140 1.70 8.45 9.88
C VAL A 140 0.44 8.35 9.04
N HIS A 141 0.57 8.04 7.74
CA HIS A 141 -0.59 7.91 6.86
C HIS A 141 -1.60 6.86 7.36
N LEU A 142 -1.14 5.64 7.67
CA LEU A 142 -2.00 4.55 8.13
C LEU A 142 -2.67 4.89 9.47
N TYR A 143 -1.96 5.52 10.41
CA TYR A 143 -2.53 5.89 11.69
C TYR A 143 -3.65 6.92 11.55
N VAL A 144 -3.47 7.96 10.73
CA VAL A 144 -4.50 8.99 10.52
C VAL A 144 -5.73 8.38 9.82
N ILE A 145 -5.55 7.53 8.82
CA ILE A 145 -6.69 6.84 8.14
C ILE A 145 -7.43 5.91 9.12
N MET A 146 -6.71 5.20 9.98
CA MET A 146 -7.30 4.29 10.96
C MET A 146 -8.09 5.03 12.05
N THR A 147 -7.64 6.21 12.47
CA THR A 147 -8.23 6.95 13.61
C THR A 147 -9.25 8.00 13.22
N HIS A 148 -9.24 8.45 11.96
CA HIS A 148 -10.19 9.43 11.41
C HIS A 148 -10.81 8.89 10.10
N PRO A 149 -11.45 7.70 10.14
CA PRO A 149 -12.04 7.07 8.97
C PRO A 149 -13.24 7.85 8.41
N ASP A 150 -13.95 8.57 9.27
CA ASP A 150 -15.12 9.40 8.98
C ASP A 150 -14.75 10.69 8.23
N GLN A 151 -13.46 11.02 8.16
CA GLN A 151 -12.92 12.19 7.45
C GLN A 151 -12.36 11.82 6.08
N ILE A 152 -12.88 10.76 5.45
CA ILE A 152 -12.52 10.34 4.11
C ILE A 152 -13.66 10.74 3.19
N GLY A 153 -13.33 11.53 2.18
CA GLY A 153 -14.29 12.11 1.23
C GLY A 153 -13.62 13.16 0.36
N PRO A 154 -14.32 13.74 -0.62
CA PRO A 154 -13.71 14.68 -1.55
C PRO A 154 -13.26 15.96 -0.84
N TYR A 155 -14.03 16.48 0.13
CA TYR A 155 -13.67 17.70 0.85
C TYR A 155 -12.82 17.39 2.09
N GLU A 156 -13.16 16.33 2.82
CA GLU A 156 -12.49 15.94 4.04
C GLU A 156 -11.04 15.52 3.78
N SER A 157 -10.79 14.77 2.70
CA SER A 157 -9.42 14.42 2.29
C SER A 157 -8.66 15.63 1.75
N SER A 158 -9.33 16.52 1.00
CA SER A 158 -8.71 17.73 0.46
C SER A 158 -8.28 18.71 1.55
N ALA A 159 -9.12 18.91 2.57
CA ALA A 159 -8.79 19.71 3.75
C ALA A 159 -7.58 19.13 4.49
N ARG A 160 -7.53 17.80 4.67
CA ARG A 160 -6.36 17.12 5.25
C ARG A 160 -5.09 17.34 4.42
N VAL A 161 -5.19 17.24 3.09
CA VAL A 161 -4.06 17.44 2.18
C VAL A 161 -3.53 18.88 2.27
N TRP A 162 -4.41 19.87 2.28
CA TRP A 162 -4.07 21.28 2.20
C TRP A 162 -3.92 21.96 3.57
N ASP A 163 -5.00 22.04 4.35
CA ASP A 163 -5.06 22.78 5.61
C ASP A 163 -4.23 22.13 6.73
N GLU A 164 -4.13 20.80 6.74
CA GLU A 164 -3.32 20.05 7.71
C GLU A 164 -1.89 19.75 7.19
N TYR A 165 -1.49 20.34 6.06
CA TYR A 165 -0.13 20.22 5.48
C TYR A 165 0.32 18.77 5.23
N MET A 166 -0.60 17.85 4.89
CA MET A 166 -0.21 16.46 4.57
C MET A 166 0.37 16.30 3.17
N TRP A 167 0.23 17.29 2.28
CA TRP A 167 0.76 17.22 0.92
C TRP A 167 2.28 16.92 0.81
N PRO A 168 3.20 17.47 1.65
CA PRO A 168 4.62 17.13 1.54
C PRO A 168 4.87 15.67 1.90
N LEU A 169 4.17 15.17 2.92
CA LEU A 169 4.22 13.75 3.30
C LEU A 169 3.72 12.88 2.15
N TYR A 170 2.60 13.23 1.52
CA TYR A 170 2.05 12.46 0.43
C TYR A 170 2.90 12.48 -0.84
N ILE A 171 3.59 13.58 -1.17
CA ILE A 171 4.57 13.58 -2.27
C ILE A 171 5.70 12.58 -2.00
N LEU A 172 6.29 12.65 -0.81
CA LEU A 172 7.42 11.76 -0.45
C LEU A 172 6.96 10.31 -0.34
N LEU A 173 5.78 10.08 0.24
CA LEU A 173 5.19 8.75 0.37
C LEU A 173 4.85 8.16 -1.00
N LEU A 174 4.24 8.93 -1.91
CA LEU A 174 3.95 8.51 -3.29
C LEU A 174 5.21 8.02 -4.00
N LEU A 175 6.28 8.83 -3.97
CA LEU A 175 7.56 8.43 -4.56
C LEU A 175 8.11 7.17 -3.89
N ALA A 176 8.14 7.13 -2.55
CA ALA A 176 8.72 6.01 -1.81
C ALA A 176 7.95 4.70 -2.09
N VAL A 177 6.64 4.70 -1.92
CA VAL A 177 5.81 3.51 -2.04
C VAL A 177 5.74 3.01 -3.48
N GLU A 178 5.69 3.90 -4.46
CA GLU A 178 5.56 3.51 -5.87
C GLU A 178 6.84 2.85 -6.38
N PHE A 179 8.00 3.45 -6.09
CA PHE A 179 9.29 2.81 -6.38
C PHE A 179 9.46 1.52 -5.59
N HIS A 180 9.13 1.52 -4.29
CA HIS A 180 9.30 0.33 -3.47
C HIS A 180 8.44 -0.85 -3.96
N GLY A 181 7.17 -0.59 -4.24
CA GLY A 181 6.15 -1.56 -4.63
C GLY A 181 6.42 -2.15 -6.02
N THR A 182 6.59 -1.31 -7.05
CA THR A 182 6.82 -1.81 -8.42
C THR A 182 8.15 -2.55 -8.55
N ILE A 183 9.23 -2.03 -7.95
CA ILE A 183 10.51 -2.73 -7.93
C ILE A 183 10.39 -4.04 -7.14
N GLY A 184 9.64 -4.03 -6.03
CA GLY A 184 9.40 -5.21 -5.20
C GLY A 184 8.66 -6.30 -5.93
N LEU A 185 7.59 -5.95 -6.64
CA LEU A 185 6.81 -6.90 -7.42
C LEU A 185 7.63 -7.47 -8.58
N TYR A 186 8.39 -6.62 -9.30
CA TYR A 186 9.36 -7.10 -10.29
C TYR A 186 10.29 -8.15 -9.69
N ARG A 187 10.94 -7.82 -8.57
CA ARG A 187 11.88 -8.73 -7.90
C ARG A 187 11.21 -9.99 -7.37
N LEU A 188 9.98 -9.88 -6.91
CA LEU A 188 9.20 -11.01 -6.42
C LEU A 188 8.95 -12.02 -7.54
N CYS A 189 8.55 -11.54 -8.73
CA CYS A 189 8.35 -12.37 -9.92
C CYS A 189 9.62 -13.12 -10.33
N VAL A 190 10.77 -12.45 -10.40
CA VAL A 190 12.06 -13.10 -10.74
C VAL A 190 12.61 -13.96 -9.61
N LYS A 191 12.32 -13.65 -8.33
CA LYS A 191 12.78 -14.45 -7.19
C LYS A 191 12.11 -15.83 -7.18
N TRP A 192 10.83 -15.87 -7.47
CA TRP A 192 10.05 -17.11 -7.45
C TRP A 192 9.89 -17.74 -8.84
N GLY A 193 10.40 -17.12 -9.89
CA GLY A 193 10.39 -17.64 -11.25
C GLY A 193 8.99 -17.88 -11.82
N TRP A 194 7.97 -17.18 -11.32
CA TRP A 194 6.56 -17.45 -11.66
C TRP A 194 6.24 -17.35 -13.16
N PHE A 195 7.05 -16.59 -13.91
CA PHE A 195 6.84 -16.34 -15.33
C PHE A 195 8.04 -16.76 -16.21
N ASP A 196 8.98 -17.53 -15.66
CA ASP A 196 10.25 -17.84 -16.31
C ASP A 196 10.06 -18.51 -17.68
N GLY A 197 9.12 -19.46 -17.78
CA GLY A 197 8.81 -20.18 -19.01
C GLY A 197 10.04 -20.83 -19.65
N GLU A 198 10.02 -20.96 -20.98
CA GLU A 198 11.15 -21.54 -21.73
C GLU A 198 12.35 -20.59 -21.88
N ASN A 199 12.12 -19.27 -21.77
CA ASN A 199 13.19 -18.27 -21.92
C ASN A 199 13.16 -17.21 -20.80
N PRO A 200 13.74 -17.54 -19.62
CA PRO A 200 13.73 -16.66 -18.44
C PRO A 200 14.41 -15.31 -18.68
N LYS A 201 15.41 -15.26 -19.57
CA LYS A 201 16.11 -14.01 -19.92
C LYS A 201 15.18 -13.04 -20.66
N ALA A 202 14.40 -13.54 -21.60
CA ALA A 202 13.40 -12.75 -22.32
C ALA A 202 12.31 -12.26 -21.37
N THR A 203 11.79 -13.15 -20.51
CA THR A 203 10.81 -12.80 -19.47
C THR A 203 11.34 -11.69 -18.56
N ARG A 204 12.56 -11.81 -18.02
CA ARG A 204 13.16 -10.79 -17.14
C ARG A 204 13.21 -9.43 -17.83
N LYS A 205 13.58 -9.37 -19.11
CA LYS A 205 13.61 -8.11 -19.88
C LYS A 205 12.21 -7.51 -20.03
N ALA A 206 11.19 -8.34 -20.30
CA ALA A 206 9.80 -7.90 -20.37
C ALA A 206 9.30 -7.38 -19.02
N LEU A 207 9.55 -8.12 -17.93
CA LEU A 207 9.17 -7.71 -16.57
C LEU A 207 9.82 -6.37 -16.18
N LYS A 208 11.08 -6.10 -16.56
CA LYS A 208 11.71 -4.79 -16.33
C LYS A 208 11.00 -3.65 -17.08
N LYS A 209 10.52 -3.89 -18.31
CA LYS A 209 9.73 -2.90 -19.08
C LYS A 209 8.37 -2.65 -18.41
N VAL A 210 7.64 -3.71 -18.09
CA VAL A 210 6.34 -3.64 -17.40
C VAL A 210 6.48 -2.89 -16.08
N LYS A 211 7.50 -3.21 -15.28
CA LYS A 211 7.82 -2.49 -14.05
C LYS A 211 7.91 -0.99 -14.26
N TRP A 212 8.68 -0.53 -15.26
CA TRP A 212 8.82 0.91 -15.53
C TRP A 212 7.55 1.56 -16.07
N ALA A 213 6.81 0.86 -16.94
CA ALA A 213 5.52 1.35 -17.42
C ALA A 213 4.54 1.57 -16.25
N LEU A 214 4.45 0.62 -15.32
CA LEU A 214 3.62 0.73 -14.13
C LEU A 214 4.11 1.86 -13.20
N THR A 215 5.42 1.97 -12.96
CA THR A 215 5.99 3.07 -12.16
C THR A 215 5.57 4.43 -12.73
N VAL A 216 5.71 4.64 -14.04
CA VAL A 216 5.35 5.91 -14.68
C VAL A 216 3.85 6.15 -14.61
N PHE A 217 3.04 5.14 -14.92
CA PHE A 217 1.58 5.23 -14.89
C PHE A 217 1.06 5.66 -13.51
N PHE A 218 1.45 4.96 -12.44
CA PHE A 218 0.98 5.26 -11.09
C PHE A 218 1.57 6.55 -10.51
N LEU A 219 2.79 6.95 -10.89
CA LEU A 219 3.30 8.27 -10.51
C LEU A 219 2.50 9.40 -11.17
N VAL A 220 2.22 9.30 -12.47
CA VAL A 220 1.39 10.30 -13.17
C VAL A 220 -0.01 10.36 -12.57
N LEU A 221 -0.65 9.20 -12.37
CA LEU A 221 -1.96 9.10 -11.74
C LEU A 221 -1.96 9.69 -10.32
N GLY A 222 -0.95 9.35 -9.52
CA GLY A 222 -0.81 9.79 -8.15
C GLY A 222 -0.58 11.30 -8.02
N PHE A 223 0.31 11.87 -8.83
CA PHE A 223 0.54 13.31 -8.83
C PHE A 223 -0.66 14.09 -9.35
N ALA A 224 -1.36 13.58 -10.38
CA ALA A 224 -2.60 14.19 -10.84
C ALA A 224 -3.67 14.18 -9.74
N SER A 225 -3.86 13.05 -9.05
CA SER A 225 -4.82 12.91 -7.96
C SER A 225 -4.48 13.83 -6.79
N LEU A 226 -3.21 13.89 -6.39
CA LEU A 226 -2.75 14.78 -5.33
C LEU A 226 -2.95 16.25 -5.69
N ALA A 227 -2.65 16.64 -6.94
CA ALA A 227 -2.91 17.99 -7.42
C ALA A 227 -4.41 18.34 -7.38
N ALA A 228 -5.30 17.39 -7.68
CA ALA A 228 -6.74 17.58 -7.54
C ALA A 228 -7.15 17.84 -6.08
N TYR A 229 -6.68 17.01 -5.14
CA TYR A 229 -6.94 17.23 -3.70
C TYR A 229 -6.37 18.57 -3.20
N MET A 230 -5.15 18.94 -3.61
CA MET A 230 -4.56 20.23 -3.25
C MET A 230 -5.37 21.41 -3.80
N LYS A 231 -5.84 21.31 -5.06
CA LYS A 231 -6.67 22.35 -5.69
C LYS A 231 -7.98 22.53 -4.94
N ILE A 232 -8.72 21.44 -4.69
CA ILE A 232 -9.99 21.47 -3.96
C ILE A 232 -9.76 22.03 -2.55
N GLY A 233 -8.72 21.58 -1.86
CA GLY A 233 -8.38 22.04 -0.51
C GLY A 233 -8.08 23.54 -0.48
N TYR A 234 -7.27 24.03 -1.42
CA TYR A 234 -6.96 25.45 -1.55
C TYR A 234 -8.22 26.30 -1.84
N GLU A 235 -9.05 25.87 -2.79
CA GLU A 235 -10.27 26.59 -3.16
C GLU A 235 -11.28 26.63 -2.01
N ASN A 236 -11.48 25.51 -1.30
CA ASN A 236 -12.37 25.44 -0.15
C ASN A 236 -11.87 26.31 0.99
N SER A 237 -10.58 26.24 1.32
CA SER A 237 -9.93 27.05 2.35
C SER A 237 -10.06 28.55 2.06
N LYS A 238 -9.78 28.95 0.81
CA LYS A 238 -9.92 30.35 0.35
C LYS A 238 -11.36 30.86 0.43
N ASN A 239 -12.34 30.01 0.13
CA ASN A 239 -13.75 30.38 0.10
C ASN A 239 -14.49 30.11 1.42
N ASN A 240 -13.79 29.70 2.48
CA ASN A 240 -14.36 29.30 3.78
C ASN A 240 -15.45 28.22 3.65
N ILE A 241 -15.26 27.26 2.75
CA ILE A 241 -16.15 26.11 2.58
C ILE A 241 -15.76 25.04 3.63
N PRO A 242 -16.66 24.67 4.56
CA PRO A 242 -16.34 23.67 5.59
C PRO A 242 -16.03 22.29 5.01
N ARG A 243 -15.11 21.54 5.64
CA ARG A 243 -14.66 20.24 5.13
C ARG A 243 -15.75 19.15 5.10
N ASP A 244 -16.75 19.27 5.96
CA ASP A 244 -17.90 18.37 6.16
C ASP A 244 -19.14 18.81 5.36
N SER A 245 -19.01 19.85 4.53
CA SER A 245 -20.13 20.44 3.79
C SER A 245 -20.44 19.75 2.47
N PHE A 246 -19.68 18.73 2.06
CA PHE A 246 -19.90 18.07 0.78
C PHE A 246 -21.27 17.38 0.74
N GLN A 247 -22.05 17.69 -0.29
CA GLN A 247 -23.35 17.06 -0.57
C GLN A 247 -23.31 16.49 -1.98
N PRO A 248 -23.54 15.17 -2.18
CA PRO A 248 -23.49 14.56 -3.49
C PRO A 248 -24.62 15.09 -4.40
N SER A 249 -24.33 15.34 -5.68
CA SER A 249 -25.30 15.91 -6.62
C SER A 249 -26.45 14.96 -6.96
N ALA A 250 -26.20 13.65 -6.88
CA ALA A 250 -27.19 12.60 -7.08
C ALA A 250 -27.60 11.97 -5.75
N LYS A 251 -28.92 11.96 -5.45
CA LYS A 251 -29.46 11.12 -4.37
C LYS A 251 -29.15 9.67 -4.68
N ILE A 252 -28.51 8.96 -3.74
CA ILE A 252 -28.30 7.52 -3.80
C ILE A 252 -29.68 6.88 -4.05
N MET A 253 -29.87 6.19 -5.18
CA MET A 253 -31.10 5.45 -5.44
C MET A 253 -31.18 4.31 -4.43
N ASN A 254 -31.98 4.50 -3.39
CA ASN A 254 -32.37 3.43 -2.48
C ASN A 254 -33.21 2.43 -3.28
N TYR A 255 -32.60 1.33 -3.72
CA TYR A 255 -33.35 0.19 -4.22
C TYR A 255 -33.96 -0.51 -3.01
N GLU A 256 -35.23 -0.21 -2.71
CA GLU A 256 -36.03 -1.06 -1.82
C GLU A 256 -36.17 -2.43 -2.47
N MET A 257 -35.38 -3.41 -2.02
CA MET A 257 -35.63 -4.80 -2.33
C MET A 257 -36.92 -5.19 -1.61
N LYS A 258 -38.06 -5.13 -2.31
CA LYS A 258 -39.31 -5.76 -1.86
C LYS A 258 -39.08 -7.27 -1.78
N THR A 259 -38.63 -7.75 -0.63
CA THR A 259 -38.75 -9.16 -0.28
C THR A 259 -40.25 -9.45 -0.21
N LYS A 260 -40.77 -10.13 -1.24
CA LYS A 260 -42.08 -10.78 -1.14
C LYS A 260 -41.96 -11.77 0.01
N SER A 261 -42.54 -11.43 1.15
CA SER A 261 -42.87 -12.37 2.22
C SER A 261 -43.63 -13.53 1.56
N VAL A 262 -42.98 -14.68 1.43
CA VAL A 262 -43.66 -15.91 1.05
C VAL A 262 -44.52 -16.26 2.25
N GLY A 263 -45.83 -16.19 2.05
CA GLY A 263 -46.84 -16.29 3.09
C GLY A 263 -46.61 -17.49 4.01
N GLY A 264 -46.92 -17.28 5.29
CA GLY A 264 -46.98 -18.33 6.28
C GLY A 264 -47.85 -19.48 5.80
N ILE A 265 -47.29 -20.68 5.87
CA ILE A 265 -48.05 -21.92 5.74
C ILE A 265 -48.78 -22.11 7.07
N ALA A 266 -50.09 -22.20 6.98
CA ALA A 266 -51.01 -22.50 8.07
C ALA A 266 -50.79 -23.91 8.64
#